data_AF-A0A9L0SX72-F1
#
_entry.id   AF-A0A9L0SX72-F1
#
_cell.length_a   1.000
_cell.length_b   1.000
_cell.length_c   1.000
_cell.angle_alpha   90.00
_cell.angle_beta   90.00
_cell.angle_gamma   90.00
#
_symmetry.space_group_name_H-M   'P 1'
#
loop_
_entity.id
_entity.type
_entity.pdbx_description
1 polymer ?
#
loop_
_entity_poly.entity_id
_entity_poly.type
_entity_poly.pdbx_seq_one_letter_code
_entity_poly.pdbx_strand_id
1 'polypeptide(L)'
;MPGWRLLAQAGAHVLGRGADGLGAARGSGHRTDIWLSVRSLHGKSGTWWDEHLSEENVPFVKQLVSDEDKAQLASKMCPLKDEPWPTHPWEPGSARVGLIALKLGMMPLWTKDGQKHVATLLQVQDCHVLKYTPKENHNGKRAALTVGGKTVSRFRKSTSILEFYQELGLPPKQKVKIFHVTDNAVIKPGALCCHSNCPLHPAPLKVGLRRQKPVSQPVFGSHQHFAPSTGHTVLQPTCSPLKHVCTPLYAAHFRPGQYVDVTAKTIGKGFQGVMKRWGFKGQPATHGQTKTHRRPGAISTGDVARVWPGTKMPGQMGNIDRTAYGLKVWRINTKHNIIYVNGSVPGHKNCLVKIRDSKLPAYKDLCKHLPFPTYFPAGDEEELPEDLYDEDVCRPSAPSVTFA
;
A
#
# COMPACT_ATOMS: atom_id res chain seq x y z
N MET A 1 -30.46 -45.33 15.10
CA MET A 1 -31.88 -45.02 14.82
C MET A 1 -31.98 -43.56 14.39
N PRO A 2 -32.78 -43.23 13.35
CA PRO A 2 -32.38 -42.30 12.30
C PRO A 2 -33.24 -41.01 12.26
N GLY A 3 -32.86 -40.06 11.39
CA GLY A 3 -33.84 -39.20 10.71
C GLY A 3 -33.68 -37.69 10.90
N TRP A 4 -32.96 -37.02 10.01
CA TRP A 4 -33.53 -36.15 8.97
C TRP A 4 -32.46 -35.29 8.28
N ARG A 5 -32.21 -35.58 7.00
CA ARG A 5 -31.61 -34.68 6.00
C ARG A 5 -32.31 -34.93 4.66
N LEU A 6 -32.69 -33.84 3.99
CA LEU A 6 -33.18 -33.62 2.61
C LEU A 6 -34.19 -32.45 2.74
N LEU A 7 -34.19 -31.32 2.03
CA LEU A 7 -33.79 -30.94 0.68
C LEU A 7 -33.80 -29.40 0.60
N ALA A 8 -32.82 -28.76 -0.07
CA ALA A 8 -33.01 -27.45 -0.72
C ALA A 8 -31.87 -27.15 -1.73
N GLN A 9 -32.05 -27.58 -2.98
CA GLN A 9 -31.57 -26.90 -4.20
C GLN A 9 -32.82 -26.24 -4.82
N ALA A 10 -32.83 -25.17 -5.60
CA ALA A 10 -31.88 -24.39 -6.39
C ALA A 10 -32.44 -22.95 -6.46
N GLY A 11 -31.66 -21.88 -6.58
CA GLY A 11 -31.09 -21.42 -7.85
C GLY A 11 -31.46 -19.94 -8.05
N ALA A 12 -30.46 -19.08 -8.25
CA ALA A 12 -30.68 -17.70 -8.72
C ALA A 12 -29.48 -17.26 -9.56
N HIS A 13 -29.69 -17.18 -10.86
CA HIS A 13 -28.79 -16.52 -11.79
C HIS A 13 -29.65 -15.75 -12.81
N VAL A 14 -29.15 -14.56 -13.15
CA VAL A 14 -29.54 -13.70 -14.27
C VAL A 14 -30.71 -12.76 -14.04
N LEU A 15 -30.40 -11.48 -13.77
CA LEU A 15 -31.15 -10.37 -14.34
C LEU A 15 -30.17 -9.28 -14.81
N GLY A 16 -30.19 -9.03 -16.10
CA GLY A 16 -29.56 -7.90 -16.75
C GLY A 16 -30.40 -7.46 -17.94
N ARG A 17 -30.47 -6.13 -18.09
CA ARG A 17 -30.94 -5.32 -19.24
C ARG A 17 -32.45 -5.02 -19.34
N GLY A 18 -32.72 -3.74 -19.60
CA GLY A 18 -33.97 -3.25 -20.20
C GLY A 18 -34.27 -1.80 -19.81
N ALA A 19 -33.85 -0.85 -20.66
CA ALA A 19 -34.18 0.56 -20.57
C ALA A 19 -35.35 0.92 -21.52
N ASP A 20 -35.87 2.14 -21.32
CA ASP A 20 -36.69 2.98 -22.22
C ASP A 20 -38.23 2.89 -22.15
N GLY A 21 -38.86 4.07 -22.03
CA GLY A 21 -40.30 4.28 -22.20
C GLY A 21 -40.88 5.51 -21.47
N LEU A 22 -40.68 6.71 -22.03
CA LEU A 22 -41.40 7.94 -21.67
C LEU A 22 -42.84 7.91 -22.24
N GLY A 23 -43.85 8.19 -21.41
CA GLY A 23 -45.23 8.43 -21.84
C GLY A 23 -45.99 9.24 -20.79
N ALA A 24 -46.43 10.45 -21.16
CA ALA A 24 -47.15 11.38 -20.30
C ALA A 24 -48.68 11.12 -20.34
N ALA A 25 -49.34 11.21 -19.18
CA ALA A 25 -50.78 11.49 -19.10
C ALA A 25 -51.10 12.24 -17.78
N ARG A 26 -51.84 13.35 -17.91
CA ARG A 26 -52.43 14.14 -16.82
C ARG A 26 -53.67 13.43 -16.26
N GLY A 27 -53.83 13.45 -14.94
CA GLY A 27 -55.09 13.04 -14.29
C GLY A 27 -55.03 13.18 -12.78
N SER A 28 -55.76 14.15 -12.25
CA SER A 28 -55.97 14.44 -10.83
C SER A 28 -56.68 13.31 -10.09
N GLY A 29 -56.15 12.90 -8.94
CA GLY A 29 -56.86 12.01 -8.01
C GLY A 29 -56.04 11.77 -6.75
N HIS A 30 -56.50 12.30 -5.63
CA HIS A 30 -56.01 11.95 -4.30
C HIS A 30 -56.34 10.47 -4.01
N ARG A 31 -55.33 9.62 -4.11
CA ARG A 31 -55.27 8.33 -3.40
C ARG A 31 -53.88 8.21 -2.80
N THR A 32 -53.82 8.32 -1.48
CA THR A 32 -52.64 7.94 -0.69
C THR A 32 -52.54 6.42 -0.71
N ASP A 33 -52.02 5.87 -1.79
CA ASP A 33 -51.54 4.48 -1.79
C ASP A 33 -50.25 4.47 -0.97
N ILE A 34 -50.38 4.15 0.32
CA ILE A 34 -49.27 3.82 1.19
C ILE A 34 -48.67 2.52 0.65
N TRP A 35 -47.67 2.66 -0.22
CA TRP A 35 -46.76 1.58 -0.55
C TRP A 35 -45.95 1.25 0.71
N LEU A 36 -46.49 0.35 1.54
CA LEU A 36 -45.72 -0.42 2.51
C LEU A 36 -44.77 -1.31 1.71
N SER A 37 -43.64 -0.75 1.31
CA SER A 37 -42.45 -1.54 1.01
C SER A 37 -42.06 -2.23 2.32
N VAL A 38 -42.57 -3.44 2.53
CA VAL A 38 -42.01 -4.36 3.50
C VAL A 38 -40.60 -4.68 2.99
N ARG A 39 -39.63 -3.87 3.41
CA ARG A 39 -38.23 -4.27 3.33
C ARG A 39 -38.16 -5.54 4.17
N SER A 40 -37.96 -6.67 3.52
CA SER A 40 -37.47 -7.87 4.18
C SER A 40 -36.10 -7.52 4.77
N LEU A 41 -36.10 -7.03 6.01
CA LEU A 41 -34.92 -6.97 6.86
C LEU A 41 -34.55 -8.41 7.16
N HIS A 42 -33.81 -9.06 6.27
CA HIS A 42 -32.90 -10.11 6.70
C HIS A 42 -31.89 -9.40 7.59
N GLY A 43 -32.20 -9.32 8.89
CA GLY A 43 -31.46 -8.58 9.91
C GLY A 43 -30.08 -9.18 10.19
N LYS A 44 -29.19 -9.12 9.21
CA LYS A 44 -27.78 -9.45 9.39
C LYS A 44 -27.13 -8.28 10.14
N SER A 45 -26.99 -8.40 11.46
CA SER A 45 -26.10 -7.54 12.22
C SER A 45 -24.66 -7.77 11.75
N GLY A 46 -23.91 -6.69 11.54
CA GLY A 46 -22.48 -6.83 11.32
C GLY A 46 -21.81 -7.31 12.60
N THR A 47 -20.94 -8.30 12.50
CA THR A 47 -20.22 -8.87 13.65
C THR A 47 -18.76 -8.42 13.67
N TRP A 48 -18.15 -8.45 14.86
CA TRP A 48 -16.72 -8.22 15.04
C TRP A 48 -16.00 -9.54 15.35
N TRP A 49 -14.68 -9.56 15.14
CA TRP A 49 -13.90 -10.81 15.23
C TRP A 49 -13.97 -11.47 16.62
N ASP A 50 -14.13 -10.69 17.69
CA ASP A 50 -14.12 -11.10 19.10
C ASP A 50 -15.51 -11.28 19.73
N GLU A 51 -16.59 -11.00 19.01
CA GLU A 51 -17.95 -10.97 19.57
C GLU A 51 -18.46 -12.32 20.08
N HIS A 52 -17.99 -13.42 19.50
CA HIS A 52 -18.43 -14.79 19.82
C HIS A 52 -17.33 -15.67 20.41
N LEU A 53 -16.22 -15.08 20.86
CA LEU A 53 -15.12 -15.79 21.48
C LEU A 53 -15.25 -15.78 23.01
N SER A 54 -14.93 -16.90 23.65
CA SER A 54 -14.78 -16.97 25.12
C SER A 54 -13.54 -16.20 25.58
N GLU A 55 -13.51 -15.82 26.87
CA GLU A 55 -12.38 -15.11 27.47
C GLU A 55 -11.05 -15.87 27.33
N GLU A 56 -11.10 -17.20 27.33
CA GLU A 56 -9.95 -18.08 27.13
C GLU A 56 -9.45 -18.11 25.68
N ASN A 57 -10.36 -18.00 24.70
CA ASN A 57 -10.02 -18.12 23.28
C ASN A 57 -9.43 -16.82 22.71
N VAL A 58 -9.80 -15.65 23.25
CA VAL A 58 -9.28 -14.35 22.82
C VAL A 58 -7.74 -14.27 22.88
N PRO A 59 -7.06 -14.60 24.00
CA PRO A 59 -5.60 -14.58 24.05
C PRO A 59 -4.98 -15.65 23.15
N PHE A 60 -5.57 -16.85 23.06
CA PHE A 60 -5.12 -17.92 22.19
C PHE A 60 -5.08 -17.50 20.72
N VAL A 61 -6.19 -16.93 20.21
CA VAL A 61 -6.27 -16.45 18.81
C VAL A 61 -5.26 -15.34 18.55
N LYS A 62 -5.03 -14.42 19.50
CA LYS A 62 -4.02 -13.36 19.36
C LYS A 62 -2.60 -13.93 19.27
N GLN A 63 -2.28 -14.94 20.08
CA GLN A 63 -0.98 -15.61 20.07
C GLN A 63 -0.78 -16.37 18.76
N LEU A 64 -1.75 -17.17 18.35
CA LEU A 64 -1.72 -17.93 17.10
C LEU A 64 -1.48 -17.03 15.88
N VAL A 65 -2.21 -15.92 15.77
CA VAL A 65 -2.02 -14.96 14.66
C VAL A 65 -0.66 -14.28 14.73
N SER A 66 -0.18 -13.93 15.92
CA SER A 66 1.14 -13.32 16.11
C SER A 66 2.26 -14.26 15.68
N ASP A 67 2.16 -15.55 16.03
CA ASP A 67 3.18 -16.53 15.73
C ASP A 67 3.16 -16.94 14.25
N GLU A 68 1.98 -17.03 13.63
CA GLU A 68 1.84 -17.14 12.17
C GLU A 68 2.49 -15.94 11.44
N ASP A 69 2.21 -14.71 11.88
CA ASP A 69 2.76 -13.50 11.25
C ASP A 69 4.29 -13.47 11.36
N LYS A 70 4.86 -13.86 12.52
CA LYS A 70 6.32 -14.00 12.69
C LYS A 70 6.91 -15.07 11.80
N ALA A 71 6.28 -16.24 11.71
CA ALA A 71 6.73 -17.34 10.86
C ALA A 71 6.71 -16.95 9.38
N GLN A 72 5.64 -16.29 8.93
CA GLN A 72 5.53 -15.74 7.57
C GLN A 72 6.66 -14.74 7.29
N LEU A 73 6.90 -13.78 8.18
CA LEU A 73 7.96 -12.79 7.99
C LEU A 73 9.35 -13.44 7.97
N ALA A 74 9.63 -14.36 8.89
CA ALA A 74 10.91 -15.07 8.95
C ALA A 74 11.17 -15.89 7.67
N SER A 75 10.14 -16.53 7.12
CA SER A 75 10.26 -17.31 5.88
C SER A 75 10.69 -16.48 4.67
N LYS A 76 10.40 -15.16 4.67
CA LYS A 76 10.69 -14.25 3.55
C LYS A 76 11.99 -13.46 3.71
N MET A 77 12.77 -13.70 4.77
CA MET A 77 14.02 -12.96 5.04
C MET A 77 15.17 -13.30 4.06
N CYS A 78 15.09 -14.42 3.33
CA CYS A 78 16.16 -14.92 2.46
C CYS A 78 15.79 -14.86 0.96
N PRO A 79 15.66 -13.67 0.35
CA PRO A 79 15.19 -13.53 -1.03
C PRO A 79 16.12 -14.14 -2.10
N LEU A 80 17.41 -14.29 -1.80
CA LEU A 80 18.40 -14.79 -2.77
C LEU A 80 18.42 -16.32 -2.90
N LYS A 81 17.99 -17.05 -1.86
CA LYS A 81 17.89 -18.52 -1.90
C LYS A 81 16.69 -18.98 -2.74
N ASP A 82 15.75 -18.06 -2.99
CA ASP A 82 14.46 -18.32 -3.59
C ASP A 82 14.39 -17.82 -5.05
N GLU A 83 15.15 -18.44 -5.95
CA GLU A 83 15.16 -18.19 -7.41
C GLU A 83 14.99 -16.70 -7.78
N PRO A 84 15.98 -15.84 -7.50
CA PRO A 84 15.88 -14.42 -7.78
C PRO A 84 15.72 -14.18 -9.28
N TRP A 85 15.00 -13.10 -9.64
CA TRP A 85 14.99 -12.63 -11.02
C TRP A 85 16.39 -12.18 -11.43
N PRO A 86 16.73 -12.24 -12.74
CA PRO A 86 18.01 -11.75 -13.23
C PRO A 86 18.25 -10.31 -12.78
N THR A 87 19.40 -10.07 -12.17
CA THR A 87 19.84 -8.73 -11.79
C THR A 87 20.54 -8.08 -12.98
N HIS A 88 20.15 -6.85 -13.28
CA HIS A 88 20.80 -6.04 -14.30
C HIS A 88 21.74 -5.02 -13.65
N PRO A 89 22.84 -4.63 -14.32
CA PRO A 89 23.69 -3.55 -13.85
C PRO A 89 22.96 -2.20 -13.91
N TRP A 90 23.50 -1.22 -13.19
CA TRP A 90 23.00 0.15 -13.25
C TRP A 90 23.29 0.79 -14.62
N GLU A 91 22.28 1.45 -15.19
CA GLU A 91 22.39 2.22 -16.42
C GLU A 91 22.03 3.70 -16.18
N PRO A 92 22.58 4.66 -16.95
CA PRO A 92 22.19 6.06 -16.88
C PRO A 92 20.68 6.25 -17.09
N GLY A 93 20.02 6.99 -16.20
CA GLY A 93 18.56 7.18 -16.26
C GLY A 93 17.73 6.07 -15.61
N SER A 94 18.36 5.05 -15.04
CA SER A 94 17.70 4.04 -14.21
C SER A 94 17.04 4.66 -12.98
N ALA A 95 15.86 4.14 -12.62
CA ALA A 95 15.16 4.54 -11.42
C ALA A 95 14.80 3.29 -10.61
N ARG A 96 15.41 3.13 -9.44
CA ARG A 96 15.16 2.00 -8.53
C ARG A 96 13.93 2.21 -7.64
N VAL A 97 13.60 1.16 -6.90
CA VAL A 97 12.50 1.17 -5.92
C VAL A 97 12.80 2.15 -4.78
N GLY A 98 11.77 2.57 -4.04
CA GLY A 98 11.95 3.33 -2.80
C GLY A 98 11.41 2.57 -1.60
N LEU A 99 11.45 3.21 -0.43
CA LEU A 99 11.03 2.61 0.84
C LEU A 99 9.79 3.29 1.41
N ILE A 100 9.13 2.59 2.32
CA ILE A 100 8.15 3.17 3.24
C ILE A 100 8.79 3.18 4.62
N ALA A 101 8.74 4.30 5.33
CA ALA A 101 9.32 4.40 6.67
C ALA A 101 8.33 5.05 7.64
N LEU A 102 8.58 4.89 8.92
CA LEU A 102 7.85 5.51 10.01
C LEU A 102 8.69 6.67 10.57
N LYS A 103 8.12 7.87 10.58
CA LYS A 103 8.79 9.05 11.13
C LYS A 103 8.81 9.00 12.66
N LEU A 104 9.93 8.69 13.29
CA LEU A 104 10.02 8.61 14.75
C LEU A 104 10.04 10.00 15.40
N GLY A 105 10.96 10.84 14.96
CA GLY A 105 11.24 12.11 15.61
C GLY A 105 12.34 12.90 14.91
N MET A 106 12.88 13.89 15.62
CA MET A 106 13.96 14.74 15.13
C MET A 106 15.04 14.82 16.20
N MET A 107 16.30 14.91 15.78
CA MET A 107 17.44 15.06 16.67
C MET A 107 18.48 16.00 16.06
N PRO A 108 19.28 16.69 16.87
CA PRO A 108 20.43 17.45 16.37
C PRO A 108 21.54 16.50 15.91
N LEU A 109 22.32 16.93 14.92
CA LEU A 109 23.53 16.29 14.44
C LEU A 109 24.57 17.39 14.20
N TRP A 110 25.83 17.12 14.53
CA TRP A 110 26.93 18.06 14.35
C TRP A 110 27.89 17.59 13.26
N THR A 111 28.28 18.52 12.40
CA THR A 111 29.31 18.32 11.36
C THR A 111 30.70 18.58 11.95
N LYS A 112 31.73 18.04 11.32
CA LYS A 112 33.14 18.31 11.63
C LYS A 112 33.50 19.79 11.52
N ASP A 113 32.76 20.54 10.71
CA ASP A 113 32.90 22.00 10.59
C ASP A 113 32.33 22.78 11.79
N GLY A 114 31.80 22.10 12.81
CA GLY A 114 31.16 22.73 13.97
C GLY A 114 29.74 23.24 13.70
N GLN A 115 29.18 22.98 12.51
CA GLN A 115 27.81 23.37 12.18
C GLN A 115 26.79 22.39 12.77
N LYS A 116 25.66 22.95 13.25
CA LYS A 116 24.53 22.18 13.76
C LYS A 116 23.50 21.96 12.66
N HIS A 117 23.23 20.70 12.34
CA HIS A 117 22.12 20.30 11.50
C HIS A 117 21.03 19.62 12.32
N VAL A 118 19.80 19.66 11.82
CA VAL A 118 18.68 18.94 12.42
C VAL A 118 18.32 17.79 11.50
N ALA A 119 18.28 16.57 12.02
CA ALA A 119 17.94 15.37 11.27
C ALA A 119 16.62 14.77 11.75
N THR A 120 15.82 14.25 10.82
CA THR A 120 14.62 13.45 11.09
C THR A 120 14.96 11.96 11.03
N LEU A 121 14.50 11.21 12.02
CA LEU A 121 14.65 9.75 12.14
C LEU A 121 13.51 9.04 11.42
N LEU A 122 13.84 8.21 10.42
CA LEU A 122 12.88 7.43 9.64
C LEU A 122 13.20 5.94 9.79
N GLN A 123 12.32 5.18 10.45
CA GLN A 123 12.49 3.74 10.67
C GLN A 123 11.78 2.92 9.60
N VAL A 124 12.50 1.99 8.96
CA VAL A 124 11.91 1.05 8.00
C VAL A 124 11.40 -0.16 8.77
N GLN A 125 10.09 -0.37 8.72
CA GLN A 125 9.42 -1.49 9.39
C GLN A 125 8.69 -2.36 8.36
N ASP A 126 9.04 -3.65 8.32
CA ASP A 126 8.46 -4.70 7.48
C ASP A 126 8.14 -4.26 6.05
N CYS A 127 9.12 -3.71 5.34
CA CYS A 127 8.94 -3.24 3.97
C CYS A 127 9.16 -4.35 2.97
N HIS A 128 8.16 -4.56 2.10
CA HIS A 128 8.08 -5.72 1.22
C HIS A 128 7.51 -5.33 -0.15
N VAL A 129 8.03 -5.92 -1.22
CA VAL A 129 7.55 -5.72 -2.60
C VAL A 129 6.35 -6.61 -2.89
N LEU A 130 5.15 -6.04 -2.92
CA LEU A 130 3.90 -6.80 -3.01
C LEU A 130 3.61 -7.30 -4.44
N LYS A 131 3.55 -6.38 -5.39
CA LYS A 131 3.20 -6.67 -6.79
C LYS A 131 4.05 -5.87 -7.77
N TYR A 132 4.28 -6.47 -8.93
CA TYR A 132 4.89 -5.82 -10.09
C TYR A 132 3.83 -5.63 -11.17
N THR A 133 3.81 -4.46 -11.79
CA THR A 133 2.97 -4.18 -12.95
C THR A 133 3.88 -3.71 -14.10
N PRO A 134 3.89 -4.40 -15.24
CA PRO A 134 4.73 -4.02 -16.38
C PRO A 134 4.30 -2.68 -16.97
N LYS A 135 5.19 -2.06 -17.76
CA LYS A 135 4.98 -0.72 -18.34
C LYS A 135 3.69 -0.60 -19.16
N GLU A 136 3.35 -1.64 -19.90
CA GLU A 136 2.16 -1.73 -20.76
C GLU A 136 0.86 -1.58 -19.96
N ASN A 137 0.82 -2.20 -18.78
CA ASN A 137 -0.39 -2.26 -17.95
C ASN A 137 -0.53 -1.11 -16.95
N HIS A 138 0.49 -0.24 -16.83
CA HIS A 138 0.47 0.86 -15.86
C HIS A 138 0.24 2.21 -16.53
N ASN A 139 1.28 2.83 -17.09
CA ASN A 139 1.22 4.19 -17.68
C ASN A 139 1.87 4.25 -19.08
N GLY A 140 2.25 3.12 -19.67
CA GLY A 140 3.01 3.03 -20.93
C GLY A 140 4.49 3.46 -20.83
N LYS A 141 4.85 4.33 -19.88
CA LYS A 141 6.21 4.92 -19.78
C LYS A 141 7.18 4.16 -18.87
N ARG A 142 6.71 3.66 -17.73
CA ARG A 142 7.53 3.00 -16.72
C ARG A 142 6.76 1.87 -16.07
N ALA A 143 7.46 0.82 -15.67
CA ALA A 143 6.90 -0.21 -14.82
C ALA A 143 6.62 0.32 -13.41
N ALA A 144 5.78 -0.40 -12.67
CA ALA A 144 5.37 -0.02 -11.34
C ALA A 144 5.61 -1.15 -10.33
N LEU A 145 6.39 -0.84 -9.29
CA LEU A 145 6.54 -1.70 -8.13
C LEU A 145 5.68 -1.18 -6.99
N THR A 146 4.85 -2.05 -6.43
CA THR A 146 3.98 -1.74 -5.30
C THR A 146 4.62 -2.25 -4.02
N VAL A 147 4.92 -1.35 -3.09
CA VAL A 147 5.59 -1.67 -1.82
C VAL A 147 4.62 -1.43 -0.67
N GLY A 148 4.60 -2.37 0.27
CA GLY A 148 3.87 -2.26 1.53
C GLY A 148 4.81 -1.98 2.70
N GLY A 149 4.34 -1.21 3.68
CA GLY A 149 5.10 -0.93 4.91
C GLY A 149 4.22 -0.95 6.15
N LYS A 150 4.83 -1.35 7.27
CA LYS A 150 4.24 -1.59 8.59
C LYS A 150 3.11 -2.64 8.60
N THR A 151 3.32 -3.71 9.35
CA THR A 151 2.33 -4.78 9.53
C THR A 151 1.14 -4.30 10.37
N VAL A 152 -0.07 -4.75 10.03
CA VAL A 152 -1.31 -4.44 10.73
C VAL A 152 -2.15 -5.69 10.92
N SER A 153 -2.98 -5.69 11.96
CA SER A 153 -3.90 -6.79 12.24
C SER A 153 -4.83 -7.07 11.06
N ARG A 154 -4.97 -8.37 10.76
CA ARG A 154 -5.86 -8.94 9.75
C ARG A 154 -7.35 -8.73 10.05
N PHE A 155 -7.74 -8.61 11.32
CA PHE A 155 -9.14 -8.54 11.75
C PHE A 155 -9.91 -7.28 11.29
N ARG A 156 -9.22 -6.23 10.86
CA ARG A 156 -9.83 -4.96 10.42
C ARG A 156 -9.63 -4.68 8.93
N LYS A 157 -9.43 -5.73 8.14
CA LYS A 157 -9.20 -5.66 6.69
C LYS A 157 -10.35 -6.30 5.93
N SER A 158 -10.58 -5.82 4.71
CA SER A 158 -11.55 -6.44 3.81
C SER A 158 -11.07 -7.81 3.35
N THR A 159 -12.00 -8.70 3.05
CA THR A 159 -11.72 -10.07 2.57
C THR A 159 -10.82 -10.07 1.34
N SER A 160 -11.08 -9.20 0.36
CA SER A 160 -10.26 -9.05 -0.84
C SER A 160 -8.79 -8.69 -0.57
N ILE A 161 -8.52 -7.92 0.50
CA ILE A 161 -7.16 -7.60 0.91
C ILE A 161 -6.52 -8.82 1.57
N LEU A 162 -7.27 -9.55 2.39
CA LEU A 162 -6.79 -10.75 3.06
C LEU A 162 -6.42 -11.85 2.06
N GLU A 163 -7.28 -12.09 1.07
CA GLU A 163 -7.02 -13.04 -0.03
C GLU A 163 -5.72 -12.70 -0.76
N PHE A 164 -5.54 -11.41 -1.14
CA PHE A 164 -4.31 -10.93 -1.76
C PHE A 164 -3.06 -11.19 -0.89
N TYR A 165 -3.13 -10.96 0.41
CA TYR A 165 -2.00 -11.18 1.32
C TYR A 165 -1.78 -12.67 1.64
N GLN A 166 -2.84 -13.48 1.60
CA GLN A 166 -2.77 -14.93 1.77
C GLN A 166 -2.06 -15.60 0.58
N GLU A 167 -2.34 -15.16 -0.65
CA GLU A 167 -1.61 -15.61 -1.86
C GLU A 167 -0.12 -15.26 -1.79
N LEU A 168 0.21 -14.10 -1.21
CA LEU A 168 1.59 -13.64 -1.01
C LEU A 168 2.31 -14.37 0.14
N GLY A 169 1.57 -14.97 1.07
CA GLY A 169 2.12 -15.50 2.32
C GLY A 169 2.76 -14.40 3.20
N LEU A 170 2.13 -13.23 3.27
CA LEU A 170 2.60 -12.11 4.10
C LEU A 170 1.45 -11.53 4.94
N PRO A 171 1.74 -10.96 6.11
CA PRO A 171 0.72 -10.28 6.89
C PRO A 171 0.34 -8.93 6.24
N PRO A 172 -0.92 -8.48 6.40
CA PRO A 172 -1.38 -7.24 5.78
C PRO A 172 -0.58 -6.00 6.19
N LYS A 173 -0.35 -5.09 5.24
CA LYS A 173 0.40 -3.83 5.48
C LYS A 173 -0.51 -2.61 5.63
N GLN A 174 -0.10 -1.63 6.42
CA GLN A 174 -0.90 -0.43 6.72
C GLN A 174 -0.98 0.51 5.52
N LYS A 175 0.17 0.82 4.91
CA LYS A 175 0.25 1.66 3.72
C LYS A 175 0.91 0.91 2.60
N VAL A 176 0.32 1.06 1.43
CA VAL A 176 0.83 0.55 0.17
C VAL A 176 1.09 1.76 -0.74
N LYS A 177 2.27 1.83 -1.34
CA LYS A 177 2.65 2.91 -2.26
C LYS A 177 3.28 2.33 -3.52
N ILE A 178 2.96 2.97 -4.63
CA ILE A 178 3.47 2.61 -5.96
C ILE A 178 4.71 3.46 -6.26
N PHE A 179 5.75 2.80 -6.75
CA PHE A 179 6.99 3.40 -7.24
C PHE A 179 7.11 3.15 -8.73
N HIS A 180 7.46 4.19 -9.49
CA HIS A 180 7.72 4.05 -10.93
C HIS A 180 9.19 3.74 -11.12
N VAL A 181 9.46 2.58 -11.71
CA VAL A 181 10.76 1.93 -11.74
C VAL A 181 11.09 1.62 -13.20
N THR A 182 12.38 1.61 -13.54
CA THR A 182 12.85 1.21 -14.88
C THR A 182 12.89 -0.32 -14.99
N ASP A 183 12.83 -0.85 -16.22
CA ASP A 183 12.70 -2.30 -16.44
C ASP A 183 13.92 -3.08 -15.91
N ASN A 184 15.10 -2.46 -15.89
CA ASN A 184 16.33 -3.04 -15.31
C ASN A 184 16.37 -3.04 -13.76
N ALA A 185 15.50 -2.26 -13.10
CA ALA A 185 15.46 -2.12 -11.65
C ALA A 185 14.33 -2.93 -11.00
N VAL A 186 13.78 -3.91 -11.73
CA VAL A 186 12.67 -4.74 -11.28
C VAL A 186 13.15 -5.75 -10.25
N ILE A 187 12.38 -5.90 -9.19
CA ILE A 187 12.62 -6.85 -8.10
C ILE A 187 11.48 -7.86 -8.12
N LYS A 188 11.81 -9.14 -7.88
CA LYS A 188 10.83 -10.23 -7.83
C LYS A 188 9.68 -9.85 -6.88
N PRO A 189 8.45 -9.67 -7.40
CA PRO A 189 7.29 -9.41 -6.55
C PRO A 189 6.81 -10.71 -5.91
N GLY A 190 6.13 -10.60 -4.77
CA GLY A 190 5.39 -11.75 -4.27
C GLY A 190 4.30 -12.20 -5.26
N ALA A 191 3.50 -11.27 -5.81
CA ALA A 191 2.45 -11.60 -6.78
C ALA A 191 2.84 -11.16 -8.19
N LEU A 192 2.81 -12.10 -9.14
CA LEU A 192 2.76 -11.78 -10.56
C LEU A 192 1.33 -11.34 -10.90
N CYS A 193 1.17 -10.19 -11.55
CA CYS A 193 -0.14 -9.82 -12.08
C CYS A 193 -0.55 -10.87 -13.13
N CYS A 194 -1.50 -11.72 -12.77
CA CYS A 194 -2.11 -12.69 -13.67
C CYS A 194 -2.86 -11.91 -14.75
N HIS A 195 -2.32 -11.82 -15.96
CA HIS A 195 -3.08 -11.56 -17.18
C HIS A 195 -2.76 -12.67 -18.19
N SER A 196 -3.77 -13.02 -18.97
CA SER A 196 -3.87 -14.20 -19.83
C SER A 196 -2.86 -14.32 -20.98
N ASN A 197 -1.83 -13.48 -21.05
CA ASN A 197 -0.84 -13.43 -22.13
C ASN A 197 0.61 -13.26 -21.60
N CYS A 198 1.00 -14.03 -20.59
CA CYS A 198 2.43 -14.23 -20.30
C CYS A 198 2.98 -15.39 -21.17
N PRO A 199 4.12 -15.24 -21.86
CA PRO A 199 4.68 -16.25 -22.77
C PRO A 199 5.19 -17.53 -22.07
N LEU A 200 5.03 -17.62 -20.74
CA LEU A 200 5.38 -18.79 -19.93
C LEU A 200 4.16 -19.61 -19.46
N HIS A 201 2.95 -19.31 -19.93
CA HIS A 201 1.79 -20.17 -19.72
C HIS A 201 1.59 -21.12 -20.91
N PRO A 202 1.57 -22.45 -20.73
CA PRO A 202 1.01 -23.33 -21.75
C PRO A 202 -0.47 -22.97 -21.93
N ALA A 203 -0.89 -22.84 -23.18
CA ALA A 203 -2.26 -22.47 -23.55
C ALA A 203 -3.30 -23.37 -22.83
N PRO A 204 -4.42 -22.81 -22.36
CA PRO A 204 -5.45 -23.63 -21.73
C PRO A 204 -6.02 -24.63 -22.75
N LEU A 205 -5.83 -25.93 -22.49
CA LEU A 205 -6.50 -27.02 -23.18
C LEU A 205 -8.01 -26.84 -23.02
N LYS A 206 -8.66 -26.47 -24.11
CA LYS A 206 -10.11 -26.28 -24.20
C LYS A 206 -10.77 -27.67 -24.17
N VAL A 207 -11.10 -28.16 -22.98
CA VAL A 207 -11.95 -29.36 -22.84
C VAL A 207 -13.37 -28.97 -23.21
N GLY A 208 -13.73 -29.22 -24.46
CA GLY A 208 -15.10 -29.07 -24.95
C GLY A 208 -16.01 -30.12 -24.30
N LEU A 209 -16.74 -29.74 -23.27
CA LEU A 209 -17.88 -30.52 -22.79
C LEU A 209 -19.00 -30.45 -23.83
N ARG A 210 -19.04 -31.45 -24.71
CA ARG A 210 -20.13 -31.67 -25.66
C ARG A 210 -21.38 -32.04 -24.85
N ARG A 211 -22.34 -31.11 -24.74
CA ARG A 211 -23.66 -31.38 -24.15
C ARG A 211 -24.32 -32.54 -24.90
N GLN A 212 -24.56 -33.65 -24.22
CA GLN A 212 -25.48 -34.67 -24.71
C GLN A 212 -26.91 -34.11 -24.66
N LYS A 213 -27.71 -34.39 -25.69
CA LYS A 213 -29.13 -33.98 -25.75
C LYS A 213 -29.92 -34.79 -24.73
N PRO A 214 -30.92 -34.20 -24.04
CA PRO A 214 -31.75 -34.94 -23.10
C PRO A 214 -32.62 -35.97 -23.85
N VAL A 215 -32.54 -37.22 -23.43
CA VAL A 215 -33.43 -38.31 -23.87
C VAL A 215 -34.57 -38.42 -22.86
N SER A 216 -35.81 -38.49 -23.34
CA SER A 216 -37.01 -38.73 -22.54
C SER A 216 -37.06 -40.19 -22.06
N GLN A 217 -37.34 -40.42 -20.77
CA GLN A 217 -37.67 -41.75 -20.22
C GLN A 217 -38.93 -42.29 -20.93
N PRO A 218 -38.95 -43.57 -21.40
CA PRO A 218 -39.02 -44.71 -20.49
C PRO A 218 -38.28 -45.96 -21.00
N VAL A 219 -37.19 -46.38 -20.36
CA VAL A 219 -36.79 -47.81 -20.32
C VAL A 219 -36.09 -48.05 -18.97
N PHE A 220 -36.89 -48.16 -17.92
CA PHE A 220 -36.45 -48.74 -16.65
C PHE A 220 -36.77 -50.24 -16.74
N GLY A 221 -35.82 -51.00 -17.27
CA GLY A 221 -35.98 -52.44 -17.42
C GLY A 221 -34.68 -53.03 -17.95
N SER A 222 -34.15 -54.01 -17.22
CA SER A 222 -32.88 -54.71 -17.46
C SER A 222 -31.62 -53.88 -17.21
N HIS A 223 -31.05 -54.05 -16.01
CA HIS A 223 -29.69 -54.55 -15.80
C HIS A 223 -29.37 -54.39 -14.30
N GLN A 224 -29.83 -55.37 -13.52
CA GLN A 224 -29.19 -55.75 -12.27
C GLN A 224 -27.84 -56.38 -12.60
N HIS A 225 -26.90 -56.26 -11.65
CA HIS A 225 -25.50 -56.72 -11.67
C HIS A 225 -24.54 -55.80 -12.40
N PHE A 226 -23.91 -54.88 -11.66
CA PHE A 226 -22.47 -54.68 -11.66
C PHE A 226 -22.12 -53.78 -10.46
N ALA A 227 -21.48 -54.34 -9.44
CA ALA A 227 -20.84 -53.55 -8.39
C ALA A 227 -19.55 -52.95 -8.97
N PRO A 228 -19.29 -51.63 -8.85
CA PRO A 228 -17.96 -51.11 -9.09
C PRO A 228 -17.20 -51.01 -7.77
N SER A 229 -16.07 -51.71 -7.77
CA SER A 229 -14.97 -51.62 -6.82
C SER A 229 -14.55 -50.19 -6.50
N THR A 230 -14.17 -50.02 -5.24
CA THR A 230 -13.32 -48.99 -4.66
C THR A 230 -12.36 -48.35 -5.68
N GLY A 231 -12.66 -47.12 -6.06
CA GLY A 231 -11.77 -46.23 -6.79
C GLY A 231 -11.74 -44.89 -6.09
N HIS A 232 -11.01 -44.80 -4.97
CA HIS A 232 -10.64 -43.50 -4.43
C HIS A 232 -9.70 -42.84 -5.43
N THR A 233 -10.27 -42.06 -6.35
CA THR A 233 -9.49 -41.09 -7.12
C THR A 233 -9.11 -40.00 -6.15
N VAL A 234 -7.98 -40.19 -5.47
CA VAL A 234 -7.25 -39.10 -4.83
C VAL A 234 -6.84 -38.19 -5.99
N LEU A 235 -7.65 -37.19 -6.27
CA LEU A 235 -7.18 -36.01 -6.97
C LEU A 235 -6.16 -35.37 -6.04
N GLN A 236 -4.91 -35.82 -6.14
CA GLN A 236 -3.80 -35.02 -5.65
C GLN A 236 -3.87 -33.71 -6.45
N PRO A 237 -4.00 -32.54 -5.80
CA PRO A 237 -3.77 -31.30 -6.50
C PRO A 237 -2.29 -31.27 -6.88
N THR A 238 -1.98 -31.72 -8.11
CA THR A 238 -0.67 -31.51 -8.75
C THR A 238 -0.60 -30.08 -9.24
N CYS A 239 -0.65 -29.15 -8.29
CA CYS A 239 -0.11 -27.82 -8.50
C CYS A 239 0.64 -27.53 -7.21
N SER A 240 1.94 -27.82 -7.22
CA SER A 240 2.86 -27.30 -6.23
C SER A 240 2.58 -25.79 -6.15
N PRO A 241 2.21 -25.23 -4.98
CA PRO A 241 1.91 -23.82 -4.89
C PRO A 241 3.18 -23.10 -5.33
N LEU A 242 3.12 -22.38 -6.46
CA LEU A 242 4.18 -21.50 -6.89
C LEU A 242 4.47 -20.59 -5.69
N LYS A 243 5.59 -20.82 -5.01
CA LYS A 243 5.96 -20.05 -3.83
C LYS A 243 6.19 -18.63 -4.31
N HIS A 244 5.17 -17.81 -4.10
CA HIS A 244 5.16 -16.39 -4.39
C HIS A 244 6.13 -15.71 -3.41
N VAL A 245 7.37 -15.53 -3.85
CA VAL A 245 8.46 -15.02 -3.02
C VAL A 245 8.45 -13.50 -3.09
N CYS A 246 8.26 -12.88 -1.93
CA CYS A 246 8.30 -11.45 -1.78
C CYS A 246 9.67 -11.03 -1.24
N THR A 247 10.30 -10.04 -1.87
CA THR A 247 11.59 -9.51 -1.42
C THR A 247 11.41 -8.47 -0.28
N PRO A 248 12.10 -8.65 0.87
CA PRO A 248 12.16 -7.65 1.93
C PRO A 248 13.09 -6.50 1.52
N LEU A 249 12.79 -5.30 2.01
CA LEU A 249 13.57 -4.08 1.79
C LEU A 249 14.03 -3.50 3.12
N TYR A 250 15.33 -3.21 3.22
CA TYR A 250 16.00 -2.71 4.41
C TYR A 250 16.44 -1.24 4.27
N ALA A 251 16.82 -0.61 5.38
CA ALA A 251 17.29 0.78 5.38
C ALA A 251 18.59 0.97 4.59
N ALA A 252 19.45 -0.07 4.53
CA ALA A 252 20.71 -0.08 3.79
C ALA A 252 20.54 -0.06 2.25
N HIS A 253 19.30 -0.07 1.74
CA HIS A 253 19.00 0.29 0.35
C HIS A 253 19.55 1.68 -0.02
N PHE A 254 19.57 2.57 0.97
CA PHE A 254 20.11 3.90 0.90
C PHE A 254 21.55 3.93 1.45
N ARG A 255 22.38 4.88 1.00
CA ARG A 255 23.74 5.10 1.53
C ARG A 255 23.89 6.55 2.03
N PRO A 256 24.76 6.82 3.02
CA PRO A 256 25.04 8.19 3.45
C PRO A 256 25.58 9.02 2.27
N GLY A 257 25.34 10.33 2.29
CA GLY A 257 25.78 11.27 1.24
C GLY A 257 24.79 11.44 0.08
N GLN A 258 23.87 10.50 -0.12
CA GLN A 258 22.87 10.61 -1.17
C GLN A 258 21.74 11.61 -0.81
N TYR A 259 20.99 12.05 -1.82
CA TYR A 259 19.80 12.88 -1.66
C TYR A 259 18.50 12.10 -1.92
N VAL A 260 17.53 12.27 -1.02
CA VAL A 260 16.23 11.61 -1.09
C VAL A 260 15.08 12.61 -1.12
N ASP A 261 13.98 12.20 -1.75
CA ASP A 261 12.69 12.89 -1.66
C ASP A 261 11.75 12.13 -0.74
N VAL A 262 11.09 12.84 0.18
CA VAL A 262 10.15 12.25 1.14
C VAL A 262 8.76 12.81 0.96
N THR A 263 7.79 11.94 0.69
CA THR A 263 6.37 12.28 0.53
C THR A 263 5.55 11.75 1.70
N ALA A 264 4.73 12.62 2.30
CA ALA A 264 3.80 12.20 3.35
C ALA A 264 2.59 13.14 3.45
N LYS A 265 1.56 12.69 4.17
CA LYS A 265 0.42 13.54 4.53
C LYS A 265 0.86 14.56 5.58
N THR A 266 0.63 15.83 5.27
CA THR A 266 0.87 16.94 6.20
C THR A 266 -0.08 16.88 7.40
N ILE A 267 0.33 17.49 8.52
CA ILE A 267 -0.51 17.58 9.72
C ILE A 267 -1.80 18.33 9.37
N GLY A 268 -2.94 17.68 9.57
CA GLY A 268 -4.26 18.27 9.38
C GLY A 268 -4.55 19.31 10.46
N LYS A 269 -4.88 20.53 10.04
CA LYS A 269 -5.27 21.63 10.95
C LYS A 269 -6.79 21.89 10.91
N GLY A 270 -7.58 21.04 10.26
CA GLY A 270 -9.03 21.23 10.10
C GLY A 270 -9.37 22.44 9.22
N PHE A 271 -10.57 23.01 9.42
CA PHE A 271 -10.99 24.25 8.75
C PHE A 271 -10.26 25.45 9.37
N GLN A 272 -9.52 26.20 8.55
CA GLN A 272 -8.70 27.31 9.00
C GLN A 272 -9.09 28.62 8.30
N GLY A 273 -9.01 29.72 9.05
CA GLY A 273 -9.20 31.07 8.54
C GLY A 273 -8.06 31.53 7.62
N VAL A 274 -8.28 32.63 6.89
CA VAL A 274 -7.36 33.12 5.84
C VAL A 274 -5.99 33.51 6.36
N MET A 275 -5.89 34.04 7.58
CA MET A 275 -4.61 34.42 8.18
C MET A 275 -3.69 33.21 8.37
N LYS A 276 -4.21 32.11 8.93
CA LYS A 276 -3.41 30.90 9.21
C LYS A 276 -3.20 30.04 7.97
N ARG A 277 -4.20 29.98 7.07
CA ARG A 277 -4.16 29.17 5.84
C ARG A 277 -3.26 29.79 4.76
N TRP A 278 -3.32 31.11 4.59
CA TRP A 278 -2.70 31.83 3.47
C TRP A 278 -1.71 32.92 3.90
N GLY A 279 -1.55 33.19 5.19
CA GLY A 279 -0.64 34.23 5.68
C GLY A 279 -1.15 35.66 5.48
N PHE A 280 -2.47 35.87 5.37
CA PHE A 280 -3.04 37.22 5.26
C PHE A 280 -2.75 38.03 6.54
N LYS A 281 -2.42 39.32 6.39
CA LYS A 281 -2.10 40.22 7.51
C LYS A 281 -3.29 40.49 8.44
N GLY A 282 -4.52 40.43 7.92
CA GLY A 282 -5.72 40.84 8.64
C GLY A 282 -5.89 42.35 8.68
N GLN A 283 -6.62 42.85 9.67
CA GLN A 283 -6.96 44.25 9.87
C GLN A 283 -6.38 44.71 11.22
N PRO A 284 -6.10 46.01 11.41
CA PRO A 284 -5.59 46.51 12.69
C PRO A 284 -6.53 46.17 13.86
N ALA A 285 -5.94 46.07 15.05
CA ALA A 285 -6.67 45.78 16.28
C ALA A 285 -7.42 47.01 16.83
N THR A 286 -6.83 48.19 16.70
CA THR A 286 -7.30 49.46 17.25
C THR A 286 -7.81 50.42 16.15
N HIS A 287 -8.07 51.69 16.51
CA HIS A 287 -8.51 52.77 15.61
C HIS A 287 -9.85 52.50 14.91
N GLY A 288 -10.87 52.13 15.68
CA GLY A 288 -12.26 52.05 15.20
C GLY A 288 -12.62 50.78 14.43
N GLN A 289 -11.70 49.83 14.28
CA GLN A 289 -11.99 48.58 13.57
C GLN A 289 -13.00 47.71 14.32
N THR A 290 -14.15 47.46 13.72
CA THR A 290 -15.26 46.73 14.37
C THR A 290 -15.46 45.36 13.73
N LYS A 291 -15.20 44.27 14.47
CA LYS A 291 -15.49 42.87 14.08
C LYS A 291 -14.80 42.36 12.80
N THR A 292 -13.78 43.04 12.27
CA THR A 292 -13.13 42.61 11.02
C THR A 292 -11.69 42.15 11.14
N HIS A 293 -11.09 42.12 12.33
CA HIS A 293 -9.65 41.86 12.57
C HIS A 293 -9.02 40.67 11.81
N ARG A 294 -9.81 39.62 11.50
CA ARG A 294 -9.34 38.38 10.87
C ARG A 294 -10.04 38.04 9.54
N ARG A 295 -10.76 38.99 8.95
CA ARG A 295 -11.53 38.78 7.71
C ARG A 295 -10.63 38.90 6.47
N PRO A 296 -10.99 38.26 5.34
CA PRO A 296 -10.19 38.35 4.10
C PRO A 296 -10.11 39.75 3.49
N GLY A 297 -11.04 40.65 3.80
CA GLY A 297 -11.19 41.91 3.07
C GLY A 297 -11.88 41.70 1.73
N ALA A 298 -11.56 42.53 0.74
CA ALA A 298 -12.07 42.39 -0.62
C ALA A 298 -11.57 41.11 -1.28
N ILE A 299 -12.44 40.42 -2.04
CA ILE A 299 -12.17 39.10 -2.63
C ILE A 299 -12.07 39.11 -4.16
N SER A 300 -12.56 40.17 -4.81
CA SER A 300 -12.53 40.37 -6.27
C SER A 300 -12.82 41.83 -6.59
N THR A 301 -12.77 42.17 -7.88
CA THR A 301 -13.13 43.48 -8.43
C THR A 301 -14.61 43.52 -8.80
N GLY A 302 -15.28 44.66 -8.62
CA GLY A 302 -16.71 44.83 -8.91
C GLY A 302 -17.08 44.62 -10.38
N ASP A 303 -16.25 45.11 -11.30
CA ASP A 303 -16.46 45.00 -12.76
C ASP A 303 -16.55 43.55 -13.25
N VAL A 304 -15.70 42.68 -12.69
CA VAL A 304 -15.66 41.26 -13.05
C VAL A 304 -16.93 40.51 -12.55
N ALA A 305 -17.63 41.07 -11.55
CA ALA A 305 -18.88 40.54 -10.98
C ALA A 305 -18.87 39.05 -10.57
N ARG A 306 -17.68 38.44 -10.46
CA ARG A 306 -17.47 37.06 -10.01
C ARG A 306 -16.17 36.92 -9.23
N VAL A 307 -16.02 35.79 -8.55
CA VAL A 307 -14.78 35.40 -7.88
C VAL A 307 -13.97 34.52 -8.82
N TRP A 308 -12.68 34.84 -9.00
CA TRP A 308 -11.79 34.04 -9.83
C TRP A 308 -11.59 32.62 -9.25
N PRO A 309 -11.63 31.56 -10.08
CA PRO A 309 -11.29 30.21 -9.62
C PRO A 309 -9.89 30.17 -9.00
N GLY A 310 -9.75 29.52 -7.85
CA GLY A 310 -8.48 29.47 -7.10
C GLY A 310 -8.22 30.66 -6.17
N THR A 311 -9.17 31.59 -6.03
CA THR A 311 -9.08 32.69 -5.05
C THR A 311 -8.88 32.15 -3.63
N LYS A 312 -7.95 32.75 -2.88
CA LYS A 312 -7.56 32.33 -1.53
C LYS A 312 -8.65 32.61 -0.50
N MET A 313 -9.36 31.56 -0.07
CA MET A 313 -10.48 31.63 0.87
C MET A 313 -10.25 30.74 2.12
N PRO A 314 -10.99 30.94 3.23
CA PRO A 314 -10.90 30.02 4.37
C PRO A 314 -11.31 28.59 3.97
N GLY A 315 -10.80 27.60 4.69
CA GLY A 315 -11.08 26.20 4.35
C GLY A 315 -10.11 25.22 4.97
N GLN A 316 -10.22 23.95 4.58
CA GLN A 316 -9.36 22.88 5.11
C GLN A 316 -7.88 23.14 4.81
N MET A 317 -7.05 23.04 5.85
CA MET A 317 -5.59 23.20 5.77
C MET A 317 -4.90 21.91 6.25
N GLY A 318 -3.92 21.43 5.48
CA GLY A 318 -3.18 20.20 5.79
C GLY A 318 -3.94 18.93 5.40
N ASN A 319 -3.50 17.77 5.91
CA ASN A 319 -4.00 16.43 5.53
C ASN A 319 -3.89 16.08 4.03
N ILE A 320 -3.10 16.87 3.30
CA ILE A 320 -2.76 16.65 1.89
C ILE A 320 -1.35 16.08 1.79
N ASP A 321 -1.11 15.29 0.74
CA ASP A 321 0.23 14.78 0.45
C ASP A 321 1.14 15.92 0.00
N ARG A 322 2.33 16.02 0.61
CA ARG A 322 3.40 16.93 0.20
C ARG A 322 4.72 16.18 0.14
N THR A 323 5.58 16.62 -0.77
CA THR A 323 6.93 16.07 -0.96
C THR A 323 7.95 17.12 -0.59
N ALA A 324 8.88 16.76 0.28
CA ALA A 324 10.11 17.51 0.51
C ALA A 324 11.19 16.92 -0.41
N TYR A 325 11.86 17.77 -1.18
CA TYR A 325 12.85 17.39 -2.18
C TYR A 325 14.26 17.70 -1.70
N GLY A 326 15.24 16.92 -2.14
CA GLY A 326 16.65 17.23 -1.93
C GLY A 326 17.10 17.16 -0.47
N LEU A 327 16.65 16.15 0.28
CA LEU A 327 17.10 15.94 1.65
C LEU A 327 18.32 15.00 1.67
N LYS A 328 19.48 15.46 2.15
CA LYS A 328 20.70 14.63 2.31
C LYS A 328 20.49 13.56 3.39
N VAL A 329 21.04 12.36 3.18
CA VAL A 329 21.10 11.31 4.20
C VAL A 329 22.44 11.40 4.95
N TRP A 330 22.38 11.60 6.27
CA TRP A 330 23.58 11.80 7.09
C TRP A 330 24.14 10.51 7.68
N ARG A 331 23.23 9.62 8.12
CA ARG A 331 23.58 8.38 8.81
C ARG A 331 22.53 7.32 8.51
N ILE A 332 22.94 6.07 8.52
CA ILE A 332 22.06 4.91 8.42
C ILE A 332 22.45 3.90 9.49
N ASN A 333 21.47 3.39 10.23
CA ASN A 333 21.64 2.33 11.20
C ASN A 333 21.06 1.03 10.63
N THR A 334 21.88 -0.01 10.54
CA THR A 334 21.54 -1.30 9.93
C THR A 334 20.73 -2.19 10.89
N LYS A 335 21.09 -2.23 12.17
CA LYS A 335 20.41 -3.07 13.19
C LYS A 335 18.94 -2.70 13.38
N HIS A 336 18.64 -1.41 13.56
CA HIS A 336 17.29 -0.91 13.79
C HIS A 336 16.58 -0.46 12.51
N ASN A 337 17.26 -0.53 11.37
CA ASN A 337 16.78 -0.05 10.08
C ASN A 337 16.32 1.42 10.13
N ILE A 338 17.16 2.31 10.65
CA ILE A 338 16.84 3.74 10.80
C ILE A 338 17.67 4.58 9.81
N ILE A 339 17.01 5.52 9.14
CA ILE A 339 17.61 6.47 8.22
C ILE A 339 17.53 7.87 8.83
N TYR A 340 18.66 8.58 8.85
CA TYR A 340 18.78 9.92 9.38
C TYR A 340 18.81 10.91 8.22
N VAL A 341 17.67 11.57 7.99
CA VAL A 341 17.47 12.47 6.86
C VAL A 341 17.58 13.92 7.32
N ASN A 342 18.28 14.77 6.56
CA ASN A 342 18.43 16.18 6.86
C ASN A 342 17.08 16.93 6.89
N GLY A 343 16.96 17.89 7.79
CA GLY A 343 15.83 18.79 7.89
C GLY A 343 14.54 18.14 8.41
N SER A 344 13.41 18.73 8.01
CA SER A 344 12.08 18.34 8.46
C SER A 344 11.32 17.58 7.39
N VAL A 345 10.71 16.46 7.78
CA VAL A 345 9.82 15.67 6.92
C VAL A 345 8.34 16.04 7.18
N PRO A 346 7.48 16.14 6.15
CA PRO A 346 6.05 16.39 6.36
C PRO A 346 5.38 15.28 7.18
N GLY A 347 4.38 15.66 7.99
CA GLY A 347 3.58 14.73 8.81
C GLY A 347 3.94 14.69 10.29
N HIS A 348 3.05 14.12 11.09
CA HIS A 348 3.22 13.97 12.54
C HIS A 348 4.22 12.86 12.89
N LYS A 349 4.67 12.79 14.15
CA LYS A 349 5.48 11.66 14.65
C LYS A 349 4.67 10.36 14.56
N ASN A 350 5.32 9.25 14.26
CA ASN A 350 4.77 7.93 13.97
C ASN A 350 3.89 7.83 12.71
N CYS A 351 3.99 8.80 11.79
CA CYS A 351 3.33 8.68 10.49
C CYS A 351 4.18 7.87 9.50
N LEU A 352 3.51 7.12 8.61
CA LEU A 352 4.16 6.42 7.50
C LEU A 352 4.44 7.37 6.34
N VAL A 353 5.70 7.44 5.92
CA VAL A 353 6.25 8.29 4.88
C VAL A 353 6.77 7.45 3.71
N LYS A 354 6.73 8.00 2.51
CA LYS A 354 7.29 7.39 1.29
C LYS A 354 8.64 8.04 1.01
N ILE A 355 9.71 7.24 0.92
CA ILE A 355 11.07 7.69 0.61
C ILE A 355 11.46 7.14 -0.76
N ARG A 356 12.13 7.95 -1.58
CA ARG A 356 12.69 7.56 -2.88
C ARG A 356 13.94 8.40 -3.17
N ASP A 357 14.74 7.98 -4.14
CA ASP A 357 15.83 8.80 -4.64
C ASP A 357 15.31 10.15 -5.17
N SER A 358 16.14 11.18 -5.07
CA SER A 358 15.74 12.53 -5.47
C SER A 358 15.56 12.64 -6.98
N LYS A 359 14.51 13.36 -7.39
CA LYS A 359 14.23 13.66 -8.81
C LYS A 359 14.87 14.95 -9.31
N LEU A 360 15.60 15.66 -8.45
CA LEU A 360 16.23 16.92 -8.84
C LEU A 360 17.32 16.67 -9.90
N PRO A 361 17.41 17.51 -10.95
CA PRO A 361 18.38 17.31 -12.03
C PRO A 361 19.83 17.22 -11.55
N ALA A 362 20.19 17.97 -10.51
CA ALA A 362 21.53 17.99 -9.93
C ALA A 362 22.01 16.63 -9.39
N TYR A 363 21.09 15.73 -9.03
CA TYR A 363 21.42 14.46 -8.35
C TYR A 363 21.07 13.21 -9.17
N LYS A 364 20.77 13.38 -10.46
CA LYS A 364 20.23 12.29 -11.30
C LYS A 364 21.20 11.12 -11.46
N ASP A 365 22.50 11.40 -11.64
CA ASP A 365 23.53 10.38 -11.91
C ASP A 365 24.25 9.92 -10.65
N LEU A 366 23.88 10.48 -9.49
CA LEU A 366 24.46 10.12 -8.18
C LEU A 366 24.12 8.68 -7.76
N CYS A 367 23.21 8.00 -8.47
CA CYS A 367 22.79 6.64 -8.17
C CYS A 367 23.79 5.55 -8.61
N LYS A 368 24.88 5.90 -9.31
CA LYS A 368 25.85 4.94 -9.86
C LYS A 368 26.56 4.07 -8.79
N HIS A 369 26.86 4.65 -7.62
CA HIS A 369 27.59 3.98 -6.53
C HIS A 369 26.68 3.35 -5.47
N LEU A 370 25.37 3.32 -5.73
CA LEU A 370 24.37 2.81 -4.79
C LEU A 370 24.03 1.35 -5.11
N PRO A 371 23.59 0.56 -4.12
CA PRO A 371 23.17 -0.81 -4.37
C PRO A 371 21.97 -0.84 -5.33
N PHE A 372 22.11 -1.62 -6.39
CA PHE A 372 21.14 -1.77 -7.46
C PHE A 372 20.90 -3.26 -7.75
N PRO A 373 19.65 -3.74 -7.85
CA PRO A 373 18.37 -3.01 -7.75
C PRO A 373 17.99 -2.62 -6.31
N THR A 374 18.52 -3.33 -5.32
CA THR A 374 18.38 -3.05 -3.87
C THR A 374 19.55 -3.68 -3.11
N TYR A 375 19.69 -3.38 -1.82
CA TYR A 375 20.61 -4.06 -0.91
C TYR A 375 20.08 -5.44 -0.50
N PHE A 376 20.94 -6.46 -0.54
CA PHE A 376 20.63 -7.83 -0.12
C PHE A 376 21.60 -8.29 0.97
N PRO A 377 21.16 -8.42 2.24
CA PRO A 377 22.07 -8.80 3.33
C PRO A 377 22.62 -10.22 3.19
N ALA A 378 21.93 -11.12 2.48
CA ALA A 378 22.35 -12.51 2.31
C ALA A 378 23.35 -12.72 1.15
N GLY A 379 23.61 -11.68 0.34
CA GLY A 379 24.45 -11.78 -0.85
C GLY A 379 25.85 -11.20 -0.66
N ASP A 380 26.02 -10.32 0.31
CA ASP A 380 27.31 -9.71 0.62
C ASP A 380 28.06 -10.60 1.60
N GLU A 381 29.32 -10.92 1.30
CA GLU A 381 30.20 -11.73 2.19
C GLU A 381 30.55 -10.97 3.48
N GLU A 382 30.47 -9.64 3.45
CA GLU A 382 30.79 -8.76 4.57
C GLU A 382 29.53 -8.09 5.14
N GLU A 383 29.30 -8.28 6.44
CA GLU A 383 28.23 -7.57 7.14
C GLU A 383 28.57 -6.08 7.27
N LEU A 384 27.62 -5.21 6.89
CA LEU A 384 27.79 -3.77 7.05
C LEU A 384 27.92 -3.39 8.53
N PRO A 385 28.74 -2.38 8.85
CA PRO A 385 28.79 -1.80 10.19
C PRO A 385 27.40 -1.42 10.72
N GLU A 386 27.28 -1.39 12.05
CA GLU A 386 26.04 -1.00 12.73
C GLU A 386 25.52 0.38 12.29
N ASP A 387 26.44 1.32 12.13
CA ASP A 387 26.17 2.67 11.70
C ASP A 387 27.08 3.08 10.55
N LEU A 388 26.46 3.50 9.45
CA LEU A 388 27.13 4.14 8.32
C LEU A 388 26.98 5.65 8.48
N TYR A 389 28.10 6.36 8.60
CA TYR A 389 28.15 7.82 8.71
C TYR A 389 28.63 8.43 7.39
N ASP A 390 28.10 9.61 7.07
CA ASP A 390 28.66 10.49 6.05
C ASP A 390 30.02 11.06 6.49
N GLU A 391 30.87 11.43 5.53
CA GLU A 391 32.24 11.88 5.78
C GLU A 391 32.30 13.13 6.66
N ASP A 392 31.33 14.03 6.51
CA ASP A 392 31.29 15.31 7.20
C ASP A 392 30.79 15.18 8.66
N VAL A 393 30.22 14.04 9.04
CA VAL A 393 29.53 13.87 10.33
C VAL A 393 30.51 13.57 11.45
N CYS A 394 30.37 14.28 12.58
CA CYS A 394 31.06 13.91 13.81
C CYS A 394 30.47 12.61 14.38
N ARG A 395 31.31 11.58 14.51
CA ARG A 395 30.90 10.33 15.17
C ARG A 395 30.74 10.58 16.68
N PRO A 396 29.79 9.91 17.36
CA PRO A 396 29.58 10.11 18.80
C PRO A 396 30.80 9.81 19.68
N SER A 397 31.67 8.90 19.24
CA SER A 397 32.91 8.51 19.95
C SER A 397 34.17 9.25 19.47
N ALA A 398 34.06 10.14 18.48
CA ALA A 398 35.20 10.90 17.98
C ALA A 398 35.69 11.92 19.03
N PRO A 399 36.99 12.29 19.00
CA PRO A 399 37.50 13.38 19.84
C PRO A 399 36.77 14.69 19.53
N SER A 400 36.78 15.60 20.51
CA SER A 400 36.26 16.96 20.34
C SER A 400 36.93 17.65 19.16
N VAL A 401 36.14 18.36 18.36
CA VAL A 401 36.64 19.09 17.19
C VAL A 401 37.56 20.22 17.66
N THR A 402 38.76 20.28 17.11
CA THR A 402 39.72 21.39 17.29
C THR A 402 39.98 22.06 15.95
N PHE A 403 39.70 23.37 15.87
CA PHE A 403 40.05 24.21 14.73
C PHE A 403 41.44 24.79 15.01
N ALA A 404 42.48 24.07 14.59
CA ALA A 404 43.87 24.49 14.74
C ALA A 404 44.34 25.31 13.54
#